data_AF-A0A1E1KZB6-F1
#
_entry.id   AF-A0A1E1KZB6-F1
#
_cell.length_a   1.000
_cell.length_b   1.000
_cell.length_c   1.000
_cell.angle_alpha   90.00
_cell.angle_beta   90.00
_cell.angle_gamma   90.00
#
_symmetry.space_group_name_H-M   'P 1'
#
loop_
_entity.id
_entity.type
_entity.pdbx_description
1 polymer ?
#
loop_
_entity_poly.entity_id
_entity_poly.type
_entity_poly.pdbx_seq_one_letter_code
_entity_poly.pdbx_strand_id
1 'polypeptide(L)'
;MAPPARVRLVIVKKAGPDLEAESGPSRNSLTASSSSNNSTAEQVKEAIQDLYQIMVQTNAYDLTSRPSSAVLEATIKQFDSQLLRIHQTASKSSNLPLIPPELIQYVDNGRNPDIYTREFVELARKGNQLMKGKMDAFASFRDVLANEMGVAMPEIREDVLRVVRETGGREEVVGREEETRAEGEARV
;
A
#
# COMPACT_ATOMS: atom_id res chain seq x y z
N MET A 1 23.41 -18.29 23.97
CA MET A 1 23.16 -17.60 22.69
C MET A 1 22.06 -18.36 21.95
N ALA A 2 20.80 -17.92 22.10
CA ALA A 2 19.63 -18.61 21.55
C ALA A 2 19.30 -18.06 20.14
N PRO A 3 18.89 -18.89 19.17
CA PRO A 3 18.59 -18.43 17.82
C PRO A 3 17.23 -17.70 17.73
N PRO A 4 17.06 -16.77 16.77
CA PRO A 4 15.86 -15.93 16.69
C PRO A 4 14.64 -16.71 16.17
N ALA A 5 13.51 -16.55 16.87
CA ALA A 5 12.22 -17.14 16.53
C ALA A 5 11.66 -16.55 15.22
N ARG A 6 11.31 -17.42 14.27
CA ARG A 6 10.57 -17.05 13.04
C ARG A 6 9.09 -16.86 13.37
N VAL A 7 8.58 -15.64 13.22
CA VAL A 7 7.15 -15.33 13.31
C VAL A 7 6.48 -15.76 12.00
N ARG A 8 5.60 -16.77 12.08
CA ARG A 8 4.79 -17.25 10.94
C ARG A 8 3.43 -16.53 10.99
N LEU A 9 3.17 -15.66 10.02
CA LEU A 9 1.87 -14.98 9.87
C LEU A 9 0.83 -16.00 9.41
N VAL A 10 -0.06 -16.42 10.31
CA VAL A 10 -1.21 -17.28 9.99
C VAL A 10 -2.40 -16.37 9.72
N ILE A 11 -2.79 -16.23 8.45
CA ILE A 11 -4.05 -15.59 8.07
C ILE A 11 -5.16 -16.61 8.33
N VAL A 12 -5.94 -16.40 9.40
CA VAL A 12 -7.10 -17.23 9.71
C VAL A 12 -8.25 -16.83 8.79
N LYS A 13 -8.50 -17.62 7.74
CA LYS A 13 -9.68 -17.51 6.90
C LYS A 13 -10.85 -18.17 7.64
N LYS A 14 -11.72 -17.36 8.26
CA LYS A 14 -12.96 -17.83 8.88
C LYS A 14 -13.91 -18.30 7.77
N ALA A 15 -14.23 -19.59 7.77
CA ALA A 15 -15.17 -20.21 6.85
C ALA A 15 -16.61 -19.96 7.33
N GLY A 16 -17.41 -19.31 6.48
CA GLY A 16 -18.86 -19.53 6.40
C GLY A 16 -19.14 -20.22 5.05
N PRO A 17 -20.15 -21.10 4.96
CA PRO A 17 -20.50 -21.75 3.72
C PRO A 17 -21.31 -20.79 2.83
N ASP A 18 -21.30 -21.05 1.53
CA ASP A 18 -22.11 -20.40 0.49
C ASP A 18 -21.52 -19.11 -0.11
N LEU A 19 -20.44 -19.26 -0.89
CA LEU A 19 -20.19 -18.37 -2.02
C LEU A 19 -19.68 -19.18 -3.21
N GLU A 20 -20.39 -19.04 -4.32
CA GLU A 20 -20.18 -19.76 -5.57
C GLU A 20 -18.75 -19.61 -6.10
N ALA A 21 -18.32 -20.67 -6.80
CA ALA A 21 -17.04 -20.75 -7.47
C ALA A 21 -16.95 -19.75 -8.63
N GLU A 22 -16.62 -18.50 -8.32
CA GLU A 22 -16.09 -17.57 -9.32
C GLU A 22 -14.65 -17.99 -9.64
N SER A 23 -14.48 -18.44 -10.89
CA SER A 23 -13.19 -18.69 -11.54
C SER A 23 -12.25 -17.50 -11.32
N GLY A 24 -11.16 -17.71 -10.58
CA GLY A 24 -10.13 -16.71 -10.40
C GLY A 24 -9.56 -16.22 -11.74
N PRO A 25 -9.02 -14.98 -11.80
CA PRO A 25 -8.54 -14.40 -13.04
C PRO A 25 -7.38 -15.24 -13.58
N SER A 26 -7.49 -15.65 -14.85
CA SER A 26 -6.49 -16.39 -15.60
C SER A 26 -5.08 -15.83 -15.39
N ARG A 27 -4.16 -16.67 -14.90
CA ARG A 27 -2.71 -16.41 -14.76
C ARG A 27 -2.01 -15.96 -16.07
N ASN A 28 -2.72 -15.95 -17.20
CA ASN A 28 -2.21 -15.51 -18.50
C ASN A 28 -2.24 -13.99 -18.72
N SER A 29 -2.94 -13.18 -17.92
CA SER A 29 -3.07 -11.73 -18.18
C SER A 29 -1.88 -10.88 -17.69
N LEU A 30 -1.12 -11.36 -16.70
CA LEU A 30 0.08 -10.67 -16.20
C LEU A 30 1.26 -10.73 -17.19
N THR A 31 1.36 -11.77 -18.00
CA THR A 31 2.51 -11.96 -18.91
C THR A 31 2.40 -11.11 -20.17
N ALA A 32 1.19 -10.95 -20.71
CA ALA A 32 0.93 -10.13 -21.90
C ALA A 32 1.14 -8.63 -21.62
N SER A 33 0.64 -8.12 -20.49
CA SER A 33 0.80 -6.71 -20.09
C SER A 33 2.26 -6.37 -19.77
N SER A 34 3.02 -7.30 -19.17
CA SER A 34 4.46 -7.13 -18.94
C SER A 34 5.24 -6.94 -20.24
N SER A 35 4.87 -7.66 -21.29
CA SER A 35 5.55 -7.59 -22.60
C SER A 35 5.29 -6.27 -23.33
N SER A 36 4.06 -5.74 -23.30
CA SER A 36 3.74 -4.43 -23.89
C SER A 36 4.44 -3.29 -23.14
N ASN A 37 4.47 -3.35 -21.80
CA ASN A 37 5.17 -2.37 -20.98
C ASN A 37 6.68 -2.36 -21.23
N ASN A 38 7.30 -3.53 -21.42
CA ASN A 38 8.72 -3.62 -21.75
C ASN A 38 9.01 -2.99 -23.13
N SER A 39 8.13 -3.21 -24.12
CA SER A 39 8.29 -2.61 -25.45
C SER A 39 8.18 -1.08 -25.43
N THR A 40 7.31 -0.50 -24.59
CA THR A 40 7.22 0.96 -24.41
C THR A 40 8.46 1.50 -23.70
N ALA A 41 8.97 0.80 -22.69
CA ALA A 41 10.20 1.20 -22.00
C ALA A 41 11.43 1.19 -22.94
N GLU A 42 11.53 0.19 -23.82
CA GLU A 42 12.55 0.13 -24.87
C GLU A 42 12.42 1.31 -25.85
N GLN A 43 11.22 1.63 -26.32
CA GLN A 43 10.99 2.78 -27.19
C GLN A 43 11.38 4.12 -26.54
N VAL A 44 11.06 4.31 -25.26
CA VAL A 44 11.48 5.52 -24.52
C VAL A 44 13.00 5.61 -24.40
N LYS A 45 13.68 4.48 -24.20
CA LYS A 45 15.15 4.43 -24.18
C LYS A 45 15.76 4.79 -25.53
N GLU A 46 15.19 4.31 -26.63
CA GLU A 46 15.60 4.68 -27.99
C GLU A 46 15.45 6.20 -28.23
N ALA A 47 14.32 6.80 -27.81
CA ALA A 47 14.11 8.24 -27.96
C ALA A 47 15.12 9.09 -27.16
N ILE A 48 15.51 8.62 -25.97
CA ILE A 48 16.57 9.28 -25.17
C ILE A 48 17.93 9.17 -25.88
N GLN A 49 18.23 8.03 -26.51
CA GLN A 49 19.45 7.85 -27.28
C GLN A 49 19.49 8.76 -28.51
N ASP A 50 18.38 8.88 -29.23
CA ASP A 50 18.26 9.81 -30.37
C ASP A 50 18.48 11.27 -29.93
N LEU A 51 17.95 11.67 -28.77
CA LEU A 51 18.16 13.01 -28.22
C LEU A 51 19.64 13.27 -27.85
N TYR A 52 20.32 12.27 -27.27
CA TYR A 52 21.75 12.34 -27.01
C TYR A 52 22.57 12.44 -28.30
N GLN A 53 22.20 11.68 -29.32
CA GLN A 53 22.84 11.68 -30.62
C GLN A 53 22.66 13.03 -31.34
N ILE A 54 21.49 13.68 -31.22
CA ILE A 54 21.26 15.05 -31.69
C ILE A 54 22.15 16.06 -30.95
N MET A 55 22.26 15.94 -29.62
CA MET A 55 23.12 16.82 -28.82
C MET A 55 24.58 16.76 -29.29
N VAL A 56 25.13 15.56 -29.47
CA VAL A 56 26.52 15.36 -29.92
C VAL A 56 26.73 15.93 -31.33
N GLN A 57 25.82 15.64 -32.26
CA GLN A 57 25.91 16.14 -33.64
C GLN A 57 25.81 17.67 -33.72
N THR A 58 24.99 18.28 -32.87
CA THR A 58 24.84 19.74 -32.82
C THR A 58 26.05 20.40 -32.18
N ASN A 59 26.65 19.78 -31.16
CA ASN A 59 27.86 20.30 -30.52
C ASN A 59 29.10 20.19 -31.43
N ALA A 60 29.19 19.13 -32.23
CA ALA A 60 30.25 18.93 -33.22
C ALA A 60 29.95 19.60 -34.59
N TYR A 61 28.83 20.33 -34.69
CA TYR A 61 28.42 21.00 -35.91
C TYR A 61 29.45 22.09 -36.25
N ASP A 62 29.93 22.10 -37.51
CA ASP A 62 30.94 23.04 -38.06
C ASP A 62 32.42 22.69 -37.83
N LEU A 63 32.77 21.68 -37.03
CA LEU A 63 34.20 21.35 -36.80
C LEU A 63 34.91 20.71 -38.01
N THR A 64 34.16 20.22 -39.00
CA THR A 64 34.72 19.38 -40.11
C THR A 64 34.23 19.73 -41.52
N SER A 65 33.52 20.84 -41.73
CA SER A 65 33.19 21.38 -43.07
C SER A 65 32.67 20.38 -44.12
N ARG A 66 31.73 19.47 -43.79
CA ARG A 66 30.81 18.68 -44.68
C ARG A 66 30.05 17.59 -43.90
N PRO A 67 29.07 16.89 -44.52
CA PRO A 67 27.63 17.20 -44.56
C PRO A 67 26.89 16.78 -43.27
N SER A 68 27.02 17.54 -42.18
CA SER A 68 26.30 17.26 -40.92
C SER A 68 24.78 17.51 -41.02
N SER A 69 24.34 18.38 -41.94
CA SER A 69 22.94 18.78 -42.07
C SER A 69 22.01 17.62 -42.45
N ALA A 70 22.39 16.77 -43.41
CA ALA A 70 21.57 15.65 -43.84
C ALA A 70 21.44 14.56 -42.76
N VAL A 71 22.51 14.33 -41.99
CA VAL A 71 22.53 13.37 -40.88
C VAL A 71 21.67 13.89 -39.71
N LEU A 72 21.78 15.19 -39.41
CA LEU A 72 20.94 15.84 -38.40
C LEU A 72 19.45 15.79 -38.79
N GLU A 73 19.13 16.10 -40.05
CA GLU A 73 17.76 16.03 -40.56
C GLU A 73 17.19 14.61 -40.47
N ALA A 74 17.99 13.60 -40.84
CA ALA A 74 17.59 12.20 -40.69
C ALA A 74 17.36 11.81 -39.23
N THR A 75 18.23 12.25 -38.31
CA THR A 75 18.10 11.96 -36.86
C THR A 75 16.86 12.63 -36.27
N ILE A 76 16.57 13.88 -36.65
CA ILE A 76 15.36 14.59 -36.21
C ILE A 76 14.08 13.89 -36.72
N LYS A 77 14.07 13.47 -38.00
CA LYS A 77 12.95 12.72 -38.58
C LYS A 77 12.74 11.37 -37.90
N GLN A 78 13.83 10.70 -37.51
CA GLN A 78 13.78 9.46 -36.75
C GLN A 78 13.20 9.70 -35.35
N PHE A 79 13.65 10.72 -34.65
CA PHE A 79 13.14 11.09 -33.33
C PHE A 79 11.63 11.42 -33.35
N ASP A 80 11.17 12.19 -34.34
CA ASP A 80 9.75 12.49 -34.54
C ASP A 80 8.92 11.21 -34.76
N SER A 81 9.41 10.31 -35.62
CA SER A 81 8.77 9.01 -35.88
C SER A 81 8.71 8.14 -34.61
N GLN A 82 9.75 8.17 -33.78
CA GLN A 82 9.78 7.46 -32.51
C GLN A 82 8.79 8.04 -31.49
N LEU A 83 8.69 9.37 -31.36
CA LEU A 83 7.71 10.01 -30.46
C LEU A 83 6.26 9.67 -30.86
N LEU A 84 5.96 9.69 -32.16
CA LEU A 84 4.65 9.29 -32.67
C LEU A 84 4.35 7.81 -32.36
N ARG A 85 5.34 6.93 -32.48
CA ARG A 85 5.21 5.51 -32.16
C ARG A 85 4.98 5.27 -30.66
N ILE A 86 5.69 6.00 -29.80
CA ILE A 86 5.49 5.94 -28.34
C ILE A 86 4.06 6.38 -28.00
N HIS A 87 3.61 7.52 -28.54
CA HIS A 87 2.25 8.00 -28.31
C HIS A 87 1.20 6.96 -28.73
N GLN A 88 1.31 6.41 -29.94
CA GLN A 88 0.38 5.39 -30.43
C GLN A 88 0.38 4.11 -29.57
N THR A 89 1.54 3.69 -29.09
CA THR A 89 1.68 2.50 -28.23
C THR A 89 1.11 2.76 -26.84
N ALA A 90 1.39 3.92 -26.25
CA ALA A 90 0.87 4.34 -24.96
C ALA A 90 -0.66 4.51 -24.98
N SER A 91 -1.21 5.15 -26.00
CA SER A 91 -2.67 5.35 -26.14
C SER A 91 -3.45 4.05 -26.34
N LYS A 92 -2.84 3.01 -26.91
CA LYS A 92 -3.47 1.69 -27.10
C LYS A 92 -3.43 0.82 -25.84
N SER A 93 -2.56 1.15 -24.88
CA SER A 93 -2.38 0.36 -23.67
C SER A 93 -3.44 0.72 -22.63
N SER A 94 -4.69 0.33 -22.89
CA SER A 94 -5.86 0.62 -22.04
C SER A 94 -5.88 -0.09 -20.70
N ASN A 95 -4.90 -0.97 -20.43
CA ASN A 95 -4.85 -1.82 -19.23
C ASN A 95 -3.77 -1.37 -18.23
N LEU A 96 -3.30 -0.12 -18.31
CA LEU A 96 -2.35 0.38 -17.30
C LEU A 96 -3.04 0.54 -15.94
N PRO A 97 -2.39 0.13 -14.84
CA PRO A 97 -2.86 0.46 -13.50
C PRO A 97 -2.99 1.98 -13.35
N LEU A 98 -4.03 2.41 -12.64
CA LEU A 98 -4.18 3.81 -12.26
C LEU A 98 -2.99 4.24 -11.40
N ILE A 99 -2.29 5.30 -11.83
CA ILE A 99 -1.16 5.87 -11.12
C ILE A 99 -1.68 6.99 -10.20
N PRO A 100 -1.51 6.88 -8.87
CA PRO A 100 -1.79 7.99 -7.95
C PRO A 100 -1.12 9.30 -8.40
N PRO A 101 -1.83 10.44 -8.38
CA PRO A 101 -1.26 11.72 -8.81
C PRO A 101 -0.08 12.16 -7.96
N GLU A 102 -0.02 11.74 -6.69
CA GLU A 102 1.13 12.02 -5.82
C GLU A 102 2.41 11.32 -6.31
N LEU A 103 2.33 10.16 -6.95
CA LEU A 103 3.51 9.51 -7.54
C LEU A 103 4.12 10.34 -8.68
N ILE A 104 3.30 11.09 -9.42
CA ILE A 104 3.78 11.97 -10.49
C ILE A 104 4.67 13.07 -9.88
N GLN A 105 4.23 13.66 -8.76
CA GLN A 105 5.03 14.67 -8.05
C GLN A 105 6.36 14.11 -7.53
N TYR A 106 6.42 12.84 -7.15
CA TYR A 106 7.69 12.20 -6.75
C TYR A 106 8.68 12.18 -7.93
N VAL A 107 8.21 11.79 -9.11
CA VAL A 107 9.04 11.74 -10.33
C VAL A 107 9.45 13.14 -10.78
N ASP A 108 8.52 14.10 -10.78
CA ASP A 108 8.79 15.50 -11.18
C ASP A 108 9.86 16.16 -10.29
N ASN A 109 9.87 15.82 -9.00
CA ASN A 109 10.87 16.31 -8.04
C ASN A 109 12.19 15.50 -8.06
N GLY A 110 12.32 14.51 -8.95
CA GLY A 110 13.50 13.63 -9.03
C GLY A 110 13.65 12.66 -7.86
N ARG A 111 12.58 12.40 -7.09
CA ARG A 111 12.58 11.45 -5.97
C ARG A 111 12.24 10.04 -6.47
N ASN A 112 12.86 9.02 -5.86
CA ASN A 112 12.55 7.63 -6.21
C ASN A 112 11.07 7.30 -5.91
N PRO A 113 10.25 6.90 -6.91
CA PRO A 113 8.84 6.54 -6.71
C PRO A 113 8.63 5.34 -5.77
N ASP A 114 9.63 4.48 -5.58
CA ASP A 114 9.54 3.35 -4.64
C ASP A 114 9.33 3.83 -3.19
N ILE A 115 9.81 5.04 -2.87
CA ILE A 115 9.67 5.60 -1.53
C ILE A 115 8.18 5.85 -1.20
N TYR A 116 7.39 6.33 -2.16
CA TYR A 116 5.94 6.50 -1.96
C TYR A 116 5.27 5.17 -1.64
N THR A 117 5.60 4.11 -2.37
CA THR A 117 4.99 2.79 -2.13
C THR A 117 5.35 2.25 -0.76
N ARG A 118 6.59 2.48 -0.31
CA ARG A 118 7.05 2.15 1.03
C ARG A 118 6.30 2.95 2.10
N GLU A 119 6.23 4.27 1.95
CA GLU A 119 5.51 5.17 2.87
C GLU A 119 4.03 4.79 2.96
N PHE A 120 3.41 4.41 1.83
CA PHE A 120 2.02 3.96 1.79
C PHE A 120 1.79 2.69 2.64
N VAL A 121 2.67 1.68 2.50
CA VAL A 121 2.58 0.45 3.31
C VAL A 121 2.85 0.74 4.78
N GLU A 122 3.83 1.59 5.09
CA GLU A 122 4.13 2.01 6.46
C GLU A 122 2.95 2.77 7.10
N LEU A 123 2.30 3.66 6.34
CA LEU A 123 1.12 4.40 6.78
C LEU A 123 -0.08 3.47 6.98
N ALA A 124 -0.34 2.55 6.05
CA ALA A 124 -1.40 1.55 6.18
C ALA A 124 -1.20 0.68 7.43
N ARG A 125 0.04 0.22 7.67
CA ARG A 125 0.39 -0.55 8.88
C ARG A 125 0.15 0.26 10.15
N LYS A 126 0.63 1.51 10.18
CA LYS A 126 0.45 2.42 11.32
C LYS A 126 -1.03 2.68 11.58
N GLY A 127 -1.81 2.92 10.52
CA GLY A 127 -3.27 3.10 10.60
C GLY A 127 -3.97 1.89 11.18
N ASN A 128 -3.65 0.69 10.69
CA ASN A 128 -4.25 -0.56 11.19
C ASN A 128 -3.93 -0.82 12.66
N GLN A 129 -2.67 -0.59 13.08
CA GLN A 129 -2.27 -0.74 14.48
C GLN A 129 -2.97 0.29 15.37
N LEU A 130 -3.07 1.54 14.92
CA LEU A 130 -3.73 2.61 15.66
C LEU A 130 -5.23 2.33 15.81
N MET A 131 -5.90 1.87 14.75
CA MET A 131 -7.31 1.46 14.82
C MET A 131 -7.51 0.29 15.77
N LYS A 132 -6.68 -0.75 15.66
CA LYS A 132 -6.73 -1.89 16.58
C LYS A 132 -6.53 -1.45 18.04
N GLY A 133 -5.52 -0.63 18.31
CA GLY A 133 -5.27 -0.11 19.67
C GLY A 133 -6.44 0.71 20.22
N LYS A 134 -7.10 1.52 19.37
CA LYS A 134 -8.32 2.24 19.77
C LYS A 134 -9.47 1.27 20.09
N MET A 135 -9.68 0.25 19.26
CA MET A 135 -10.72 -0.76 19.50
C MET A 135 -10.46 -1.51 20.81
N ASP A 136 -9.22 -1.93 21.06
CA ASP A 136 -8.82 -2.62 22.28
C ASP A 136 -8.99 -1.72 23.52
N ALA A 137 -8.62 -0.44 23.42
CA ALA A 137 -8.81 0.54 24.50
C ALA A 137 -10.29 0.80 24.81
N PHE A 138 -11.13 0.97 23.78
CA PHE A 138 -12.57 1.14 23.98
C PHE A 138 -13.24 -0.12 24.53
N ALA A 139 -12.80 -1.31 24.10
CA ALA A 139 -13.27 -2.57 24.67
C ALA A 139 -12.92 -2.69 26.16
N SER A 140 -11.67 -2.37 26.53
CA SER A 140 -11.25 -2.35 27.93
C SER A 140 -12.02 -1.31 28.76
N PHE A 141 -12.24 -0.12 28.20
CA PHE A 141 -12.99 0.93 28.87
C PHE A 141 -14.45 0.52 29.11
N ARG A 142 -15.10 -0.09 28.10
CA ARG A 142 -16.44 -0.67 28.24
C ARG A 142 -16.48 -1.70 29.36
N ASP A 143 -15.51 -2.62 29.39
CA ASP A 143 -15.51 -3.72 30.36
C ASP A 143 -15.33 -3.20 31.81
N VAL A 144 -14.44 -2.22 32.02
CA VAL A 144 -14.24 -1.57 33.34
C VAL A 144 -15.48 -0.78 33.74
N LEU A 145 -16.02 0.05 32.84
CA LEU A 145 -17.22 0.86 33.12
C LEU A 145 -18.42 -0.03 33.46
N ALA A 146 -18.62 -1.12 32.72
CA ALA A 146 -19.69 -2.06 32.97
C ALA A 146 -19.52 -2.78 34.32
N ASN A 147 -18.28 -3.08 34.73
CA ASN A 147 -18.01 -3.63 36.05
C ASN A 147 -18.41 -2.67 37.17
N GLU A 148 -17.89 -1.43 37.11
CA GLU A 148 -18.18 -0.39 38.11
C GLU A 148 -19.67 -0.10 38.22
N MET A 149 -20.38 0.00 37.08
CA MET A 149 -21.84 0.18 37.07
C MET A 149 -22.56 -1.03 37.70
N GLY A 150 -22.09 -2.26 37.45
CA GLY A 150 -22.66 -3.47 38.02
C GLY A 150 -22.44 -3.64 39.53
N VAL A 151 -21.40 -3.01 40.10
CA VAL A 151 -21.13 -2.96 41.55
C VAL A 151 -21.86 -1.79 42.21
N ALA A 152 -21.75 -0.59 41.64
CA ALA A 152 -22.30 0.63 42.24
C ALA A 152 -23.82 0.76 42.12
N MET A 153 -24.41 0.17 41.07
CA MET A 153 -25.85 0.29 40.74
C MET A 153 -26.44 -1.09 40.39
N PRO A 154 -26.67 -1.95 41.39
CA PRO A 154 -27.17 -3.31 41.16
C PRO A 154 -28.55 -3.37 40.49
N GLU A 155 -29.37 -2.32 40.62
CA GLU A 155 -30.71 -2.23 40.03
C GLU A 155 -30.73 -2.16 38.49
N ILE A 156 -29.66 -1.69 37.86
CA ILE A 156 -29.53 -1.58 36.40
C ILE A 156 -28.59 -2.63 35.80
N ARG A 157 -28.12 -3.60 36.60
CA ARG A 157 -27.11 -4.58 36.20
C ARG A 157 -27.53 -5.40 34.97
N GLU A 158 -28.80 -5.80 34.89
CA GLU A 158 -29.35 -6.56 33.76
C GLU A 158 -29.35 -5.75 32.45
N ASP A 159 -29.60 -4.45 32.54
CA ASP A 159 -29.56 -3.56 31.37
C ASP A 159 -28.11 -3.32 30.90
N VAL A 160 -27.17 -3.18 31.84
CA VAL A 160 -25.74 -3.09 31.54
C VAL A 160 -25.23 -4.38 30.88
N LEU A 161 -25.63 -5.55 31.38
CA LEU A 161 -25.30 -6.84 30.78
C LEU A 161 -25.79 -6.94 29.33
N ARG A 162 -27.02 -6.48 29.06
CA ARG A 162 -27.57 -6.44 27.70
C ARG A 162 -26.74 -5.57 26.77
N VAL A 163 -26.36 -4.37 27.19
CA VAL A 163 -25.53 -3.45 26.40
C VAL A 163 -24.14 -4.04 26.14
N VAL A 164 -23.52 -4.68 27.14
CA VAL A 164 -22.22 -5.35 26.97
C VAL A 164 -22.33 -6.49 25.96
N ARG A 165 -23.39 -7.30 26.02
CA ARG A 165 -23.65 -8.38 25.04
C ARG A 165 -23.79 -7.84 23.62
N GLU A 166 -24.63 -6.82 23.44
CA GLU A 166 -24.91 -6.23 22.12
C GLU A 166 -23.69 -5.52 21.52
N THR A 167 -22.80 -4.98 22.35
CA THR A 167 -21.54 -4.35 21.92
C THR A 167 -20.38 -5.35 21.78
N GLY A 168 -20.63 -6.66 21.88
CA GLY A 168 -19.64 -7.73 21.71
C GLY A 168 -18.62 -7.81 22.85
N GLY A 169 -19.04 -7.46 24.06
CA GLY A 169 -18.23 -7.51 25.27
C GLY A 169 -18.37 -8.77 26.10
N ARG A 170 -17.59 -8.84 27.18
CA ARG A 170 -17.57 -10.01 28.06
C ARG A 170 -18.50 -9.77 29.24
N GLU A 171 -19.62 -10.50 29.26
CA GLU A 171 -20.62 -10.42 30.33
C GLU A 171 -20.05 -10.81 31.70
N GLU A 172 -19.07 -11.72 31.72
CA GLU A 172 -18.41 -12.23 32.92
C GLU A 172 -17.67 -11.17 33.75
N VAL A 173 -17.47 -9.96 33.21
CA VAL A 173 -16.73 -8.88 33.86
C VAL A 173 -17.67 -7.96 34.64
N VAL A 174 -18.99 -8.05 34.44
CA VAL A 174 -19.97 -7.14 35.07
C VAL A 174 -20.24 -7.54 36.52
N GLY A 175 -19.92 -6.62 37.44
CA GLY A 175 -20.19 -6.75 38.87
C GLY A 175 -19.34 -7.82 39.56
N ARG A 176 -18.07 -7.94 39.16
CA ARG A 176 -17.02 -8.54 39.98
C ARG A 176 -16.63 -7.54 41.05
N GLU A 177 -16.87 -7.91 42.29
CA GLU A 177 -16.25 -7.25 43.42
C GLU A 177 -14.76 -7.62 43.39
N GLU A 178 -13.87 -6.63 43.26
CA GLU A 178 -12.45 -6.89 43.43
C GLU A 178 -12.24 -7.40 44.85
N GLU A 179 -11.86 -8.68 45.00
CA GLU A 179 -11.35 -9.22 46.24
C GLU A 179 -10.11 -8.40 46.60
N THR A 180 -10.28 -7.46 47.53
CA THR A 180 -9.21 -6.59 48.01
C THR A 180 -8.02 -7.44 48.40
N ARG A 181 -6.92 -7.32 47.65
CA ARG A 181 -5.61 -7.87 48.01
C ARG A 181 -5.07 -7.14 49.24
N ALA A 182 -5.66 -7.41 50.39
CA ALA A 182 -5.19 -7.02 51.71
C ALA A 182 -4.22 -8.09 52.24
N GLU A 183 -3.10 -8.27 51.56
CA GLU A 183 -1.96 -9.05 52.09
C GLU A 183 -0.68 -8.26 51.82
N GLY A 184 -0.47 -7.23 52.64
CA GLY A 184 0.68 -6.34 52.55
C GLY A 184 1.01 -5.70 53.89
N GLU A 185 0.79 -6.38 55.02
CA GLU A 185 1.24 -5.86 56.32
C GLU A 185 1.38 -6.97 57.39
N ALA A 186 2.41 -7.81 57.27
CA ALA A 186 2.94 -8.57 58.41
C ALA A 186 4.30 -9.20 58.07
N ARG A 187 5.39 -8.46 58.30
CA ARG A 187 6.62 -8.94 58.95
C ARG A 187 7.65 -7.81 59.02
N VAL A 188 7.69 -7.21 60.22
CA VAL A 188 8.88 -6.56 60.80
C VAL A 188 9.83 -7.65 61.27
#